data_AF-A0A0G1MYW8-F1
#
_entry.id   AF-A0A0G1MYW8-F1
#
_cell.length_a   1.000
_cell.length_b   1.000
_cell.length_c   1.000
_cell.angle_alpha   90.00
_cell.angle_beta   90.00
_cell.angle_gamma   90.00
#
_symmetry.space_group_name_H-M   'P 1'
#
loop_
_entity.id
_entity.type
_entity.pdbx_description
1 polymer ?
#
loop_
_entity_poly.entity_id
_entity_poly.type
_entity_poly.pdbx_seq_one_letter_code
_entity_poly.pdbx_strand_id
1 'polypeptide(L)'
;MGKIQTATEEHHRRPESLGGTNVPSNISFVIPKLHQAWHVLFGNMNSEQICNLIIMYWKEEGVTVVCKFINGTETKLRGFHNSKKSSKLIYAWRTLFKDLSFQETIDYINSVWLDPSYHLYIIK
;
A
#
# COMPACT_ATOMS: atom_id res chain seq x y z
N MET A 1 -16.58 -25.14 17.03
CA MET A 1 -15.86 -24.72 15.81
C MET A 1 -14.64 -23.92 16.25
N GLY A 2 -13.43 -24.46 16.09
CA GLY A 2 -12.19 -23.76 16.46
C GLY A 2 -11.94 -22.60 15.49
N LYS A 3 -11.66 -21.40 16.00
CA LYS A 3 -11.21 -20.27 15.18
C LYS A 3 -9.82 -20.64 14.63
N ILE A 4 -9.71 -20.83 13.32
CA ILE A 4 -8.40 -20.98 12.67
C ILE A 4 -7.70 -19.62 12.79
N GLN A 5 -6.71 -19.53 13.67
CA GLN A 5 -5.86 -18.37 13.78
C GLN A 5 -5.00 -18.34 12.50
N THR A 6 -5.25 -17.37 11.63
CA THR A 6 -4.49 -17.24 10.38
C THR A 6 -3.12 -16.67 10.75
N ALA A 7 -2.04 -17.34 10.34
CA ALA A 7 -0.70 -16.82 10.54
C ALA A 7 -0.55 -15.46 9.83
N THR A 8 0.05 -14.49 10.53
CA THR A 8 0.37 -13.16 10.01
C THR A 8 1.88 -12.99 9.89
N GLU A 9 2.30 -12.12 8.98
CA GLU A 9 3.68 -11.69 8.76
C GLU A 9 3.79 -10.19 8.98
N GLU A 10 4.99 -9.76 9.37
CA GLU A 10 5.32 -8.34 9.47
C GLU A 10 5.44 -7.72 8.07
N HIS A 11 4.86 -6.54 7.91
CA HIS A 11 4.99 -5.71 6.74
C HIS A 11 5.51 -4.33 7.16
N HIS A 12 6.67 -3.95 6.61
CA HIS A 12 7.21 -2.61 6.74
C HIS A 12 6.50 -1.64 5.80
N ARG A 13 5.71 -0.73 6.38
CA ARG A 13 4.95 0.31 5.68
C ARG A 13 5.86 1.27 4.90
N ARG A 14 7.01 1.61 5.48
CA ARG A 14 8.20 2.11 4.78
C ARG A 14 9.23 0.99 4.75
N PRO A 15 9.62 0.46 3.58
CA PRO A 15 10.65 -0.57 3.49
C PRO A 15 12.02 -0.10 4.01
N GLU A 16 12.80 -1.00 4.59
CA GLU A 16 14.17 -0.71 5.06
C GLU A 16 15.08 -0.19 3.93
N SER A 17 14.89 -0.68 2.69
CA SER A 17 15.62 -0.20 1.51
C SER A 17 15.37 1.29 1.20
N LEU A 18 14.33 1.88 1.78
CA LEU A 18 14.01 3.30 1.70
C LEU A 18 14.25 4.05 3.02
N GLY A 19 14.95 3.44 3.98
CA GLY A 19 15.22 4.01 5.30
C GLY A 19 14.10 3.78 6.32
N GLY A 20 13.23 2.80 6.08
CA GLY A 20 12.30 2.31 7.09
C GLY A 20 13.00 1.69 8.29
N THR A 21 12.31 1.63 9.42
CA THR A 21 12.84 1.07 10.68
C THR A 21 11.89 0.04 11.26
N ASN A 22 12.35 -0.72 12.26
CA ASN A 22 11.56 -1.71 12.98
C ASN A 22 10.72 -1.13 14.12
N VAL A 23 10.42 0.18 14.08
CA VAL A 23 9.54 0.79 15.08
C VAL A 23 8.10 0.30 14.88
N PRO A 24 7.32 0.09 15.96
CA PRO A 24 5.97 -0.46 15.85
C PRO A 24 5.04 0.33 14.92
N SER A 25 5.19 1.66 14.82
CA SER A 25 4.37 2.48 13.93
C SER A 25 4.62 2.24 12.43
N ASN A 26 5.78 1.67 12.07
CA ASN A 26 6.15 1.33 10.70
C ASN A 26 5.84 -0.13 10.33
N ILE A 27 5.40 -0.95 11.28
CA ILE A 27 5.09 -2.36 11.07
C ILE A 27 3.59 -2.57 11.14
N SER A 28 3.03 -3.25 10.15
CA SER A 28 1.70 -3.86 10.22
C SER A 28 1.80 -5.38 10.16
N PHE A 29 0.78 -6.08 10.65
CA PHE A 29 0.70 -7.53 10.59
C PHE A 29 -0.39 -7.93 9.60
N VAL A 30 0.01 -8.64 8.55
CA VAL A 30 -0.88 -8.99 7.44
C VAL A 30 -0.74 -10.46 7.10
N ILE A 31 -1.78 -11.06 6.53
CA ILE A 31 -1.65 -12.46 6.08
C ILE A 31 -0.71 -12.55 4.86
N PRO A 32 0.08 -13.63 4.72
CA PRO A 32 1.11 -13.77 3.67
C PRO A 32 0.59 -13.50 2.25
N LYS A 33 -0.65 -13.94 1.97
CA LYS A 33 -1.28 -13.74 0.65
C LYS A 33 -1.44 -12.27 0.29
N LEU A 34 -1.87 -11.45 1.25
CA LEU A 34 -2.05 -10.01 1.03
C LEU A 34 -0.68 -9.33 0.94
N HIS A 35 0.27 -9.73 1.79
CA HIS A 35 1.64 -9.23 1.73
C HIS A 35 2.28 -9.46 0.36
N GLN A 36 2.14 -10.66 -0.20
CA GLN A 36 2.62 -10.98 -1.54
C GLN A 36 1.91 -10.15 -2.62
N ALA A 37 0.59 -9.98 -2.52
CA ALA A 37 -0.16 -9.18 -3.48
C ALA A 37 0.28 -7.70 -3.46
N TRP A 38 0.55 -7.15 -2.28
CA TRP A 38 1.12 -5.81 -2.13
C TRP A 38 2.46 -5.68 -2.85
N HIS A 39 3.38 -6.61 -2.62
CA HIS A 39 4.69 -6.63 -3.30
C HIS A 39 4.57 -6.79 -4.82
N VAL A 40 3.58 -7.52 -5.32
CA VAL A 40 3.31 -7.61 -6.76
C VAL A 40 2.87 -6.26 -7.33
N LEU A 41 2.03 -5.50 -6.63
CA LEU A 41 1.53 -4.19 -7.09
C LEU A 41 2.55 -3.07 -6.99
N PHE A 42 3.18 -2.95 -5.82
CA PHE A 42 3.95 -1.77 -5.43
C PHE A 42 5.41 -2.10 -5.14
N GLY A 43 5.74 -3.35 -4.84
CA GLY A 43 7.08 -3.74 -4.42
C GLY A 43 7.56 -2.85 -3.27
N ASN A 44 8.71 -2.21 -3.45
CA ASN A 44 9.27 -1.29 -2.45
C ASN A 44 8.99 0.18 -2.77
N MET A 45 8.02 0.51 -3.64
CA MET A 45 7.68 1.90 -3.99
C MET A 45 7.45 2.78 -2.76
N ASN A 46 7.84 4.05 -2.87
CA ASN A 46 7.50 5.06 -1.86
C ASN A 46 6.03 5.53 -2.01
N SER A 47 5.54 6.30 -1.03
CA SER A 47 4.15 6.76 -0.97
C SER A 47 3.70 7.56 -2.20
N GLU A 48 4.56 8.41 -2.74
CA GLU A 48 4.23 9.18 -3.96
C GLU A 48 4.14 8.27 -5.20
N GLN A 49 5.02 7.29 -5.33
CA GLN A 49 4.97 6.31 -6.42
C GLN A 49 3.69 5.48 -6.34
N ILE A 50 3.31 5.02 -5.13
CA ILE A 50 2.07 4.29 -4.89
C ILE A 50 0.86 5.15 -5.30
N CYS A 51 0.80 6.40 -4.84
CA CYS A 51 -0.25 7.35 -5.19
C CYS A 51 -0.38 7.53 -6.71
N ASN A 52 0.74 7.78 -7.40
CA ASN A 52 0.75 7.97 -8.84
C ASN A 52 0.30 6.72 -9.60
N LEU A 53 0.67 5.52 -9.13
CA LEU A 53 0.23 4.27 -9.73
C LEU A 53 -1.28 4.09 -9.57
N ILE A 54 -1.83 4.44 -8.40
CA ILE A 54 -3.28 4.39 -8.13
C ILE A 54 -4.05 5.32 -9.06
N ILE A 55 -3.59 6.56 -9.21
CA ILE A 55 -4.18 7.53 -10.13
C ILE A 55 -4.15 7.02 -11.56
N MET A 56 -3.05 6.41 -11.98
CA MET A 56 -2.87 5.96 -13.37
C MET A 56 -3.79 4.79 -13.74
N TYR A 57 -4.04 3.85 -12.82
CA TYR A 57 -4.67 2.58 -13.15
C TYR A 57 -6.04 2.31 -12.52
N TRP A 58 -6.34 2.89 -11.36
CA TRP A 58 -7.49 2.45 -10.56
C TRP A 58 -8.38 3.57 -10.04
N LYS A 59 -8.09 4.84 -10.37
CA LYS A 59 -8.96 5.95 -9.96
C LYS A 59 -10.34 5.86 -10.59
N GLU A 60 -11.34 6.30 -9.84
CA GLU A 60 -12.69 6.52 -10.36
C GLU A 60 -12.75 7.80 -11.22
N GLU A 61 -13.81 7.92 -12.03
CA GLU A 61 -14.08 9.13 -12.78
C GLU A 61 -14.43 10.30 -11.85
N GLY A 62 -13.98 11.51 -12.18
CA GLY A 62 -14.19 12.69 -11.33
C GLY A 62 -13.40 12.70 -10.02
N VAL A 63 -12.59 11.66 -9.75
CA VAL A 63 -11.78 11.57 -8.53
C VAL A 63 -10.29 11.72 -8.86
N THR A 64 -9.57 12.40 -7.97
CA THR A 64 -8.11 12.33 -7.89
C THR A 64 -7.65 11.94 -6.49
N VAL A 65 -6.43 11.44 -6.38
CA VAL A 65 -5.79 11.12 -5.11
C VAL A 65 -4.55 11.99 -4.98
N VAL A 66 -4.29 12.52 -3.78
CA VAL A 66 -3.05 13.25 -3.49
C VAL A 66 -2.34 12.60 -2.32
N CYS A 67 -1.02 12.46 -2.45
CA CYS A 67 -0.15 12.04 -1.36
C CYS A 67 0.36 13.29 -0.64
N LYS A 68 0.21 13.34 0.69
CA LYS A 68 0.79 14.41 1.50
C LYS A 68 1.67 13.82 2.57
N PHE A 69 2.83 14.45 2.76
CA PHE A 69 3.63 14.28 3.97
C PHE A 69 2.89 14.91 5.15
N ILE A 70 2.78 14.17 6.25
CA ILE A 70 2.00 14.60 7.44
C ILE A 70 2.86 14.76 8.69
N ASN A 71 3.93 13.97 8.86
CA ASN A 71 4.84 14.06 10.00
C ASN A 71 6.09 13.19 9.79
N GLY A 72 7.06 13.25 10.70
CA GLY A 72 8.20 12.34 10.71
C GLY A 72 9.29 12.74 9.73
N THR A 73 9.75 11.79 8.91
CA THR A 73 10.89 11.97 8.00
C THR A 73 10.49 11.66 6.57
N GLU A 74 10.59 12.64 5.68
CA GLU A 74 10.31 12.44 4.26
C GLU A 74 11.18 11.36 3.62
N THR A 75 10.59 10.60 2.71
CA THR A 75 11.28 9.59 1.89
C THR A 75 11.56 10.15 0.50
N LYS A 76 12.81 10.57 0.25
CA LYS A 76 13.25 11.05 -1.08
C LYS A 76 13.70 9.93 -2.02
N LEU A 77 13.93 8.73 -1.48
CA LEU A 77 14.35 7.56 -2.24
C LEU A 77 13.16 6.97 -3.00
N ARG A 78 13.43 6.45 -4.19
CA ARG A 78 12.45 5.74 -5.02
C ARG A 78 12.62 4.24 -4.86
N GLY A 79 11.50 3.55 -4.80
CA GLY A 79 11.44 2.10 -4.79
C GLY A 79 11.19 1.48 -6.15
N PHE A 80 11.42 0.16 -6.21
CA PHE A 80 11.32 -0.66 -7.42
C PHE A 80 10.68 -2.03 -7.09
N HIS A 81 10.80 -2.99 -8.01
CA HIS A 81 10.42 -4.40 -7.86
C HIS A 81 8.92 -4.72 -7.91
N ASN A 82 8.07 -3.76 -8.25
CA ASN A 82 6.70 -4.09 -8.63
C ASN A 82 6.65 -4.89 -9.95
N SER A 83 5.55 -5.58 -10.20
CA SER A 83 5.36 -6.29 -11.46
C SER A 83 5.11 -5.35 -12.63
N LYS A 84 5.67 -5.70 -13.80
CA LYS A 84 5.38 -5.01 -15.07
C LYS A 84 4.25 -5.69 -15.88
N LYS A 85 3.75 -6.83 -15.41
CA LYS A 85 2.72 -7.62 -16.12
C LYS A 85 1.32 -7.16 -15.67
N SER A 86 0.55 -6.57 -16.58
CA SER A 86 -0.80 -6.05 -16.29
C SER A 86 -1.74 -7.09 -15.66
N SER A 87 -1.72 -8.34 -16.14
CA SER A 87 -2.53 -9.42 -15.57
C SER A 87 -2.19 -9.72 -14.10
N LYS A 88 -0.92 -9.64 -13.71
CA LYS A 88 -0.48 -9.79 -12.32
C LYS A 88 -0.95 -8.61 -11.47
N LEU A 89 -0.86 -7.39 -12.00
CA LEU A 89 -1.32 -6.19 -11.30
C LEU A 89 -2.83 -6.26 -11.04
N ILE A 90 -3.64 -6.59 -12.04
CA ILE A 90 -5.10 -6.73 -11.89
C ILE A 90 -5.45 -7.81 -10.85
N TYR A 91 -4.78 -8.97 -10.91
CA TYR A 91 -5.01 -10.05 -9.95
C TYR A 91 -4.66 -9.63 -8.52
N ALA A 92 -3.54 -8.95 -8.34
CA ALA A 92 -3.08 -8.48 -7.03
C ALA A 92 -4.00 -7.39 -6.46
N TRP A 93 -4.44 -6.43 -7.29
CA TRP A 93 -5.43 -5.42 -6.91
C TRP A 93 -6.73 -6.06 -6.41
N ARG A 94 -7.27 -7.01 -7.17
CA ARG A 94 -8.48 -7.77 -6.76
C ARG A 94 -8.24 -8.60 -5.51
N THR A 95 -7.04 -9.13 -5.32
CA THR A 95 -6.71 -9.92 -4.13
C THR A 95 -6.76 -9.05 -2.86
N LEU A 96 -6.34 -7.79 -2.95
CA LEU A 96 -6.34 -6.87 -1.82
C LEU A 96 -7.69 -6.17 -1.60
N PHE A 97 -8.37 -5.74 -2.66
CA PHE A 97 -9.40 -4.69 -2.56
C PHE A 97 -10.75 -5.03 -3.21
N LYS A 98 -10.97 -6.26 -3.72
CA LYS A 98 -12.17 -6.58 -4.52
C LYS A 98 -13.53 -6.28 -3.85
N ASP A 99 -13.58 -6.29 -2.52
CA ASP A 99 -14.81 -6.11 -1.73
C ASP A 99 -14.86 -4.73 -1.07
N LEU A 100 -13.94 -3.82 -1.42
CA LEU A 100 -13.85 -2.47 -0.89
C LEU A 100 -14.27 -1.45 -1.96
N SER A 101 -14.97 -0.40 -1.55
CA SER A 101 -15.10 0.82 -2.34
C SER A 101 -13.73 1.50 -2.53
N PHE A 102 -13.64 2.47 -3.44
CA PHE A 102 -12.39 3.20 -3.63
C PHE A 102 -11.99 4.00 -2.37
N GLN A 103 -12.95 4.58 -1.66
CA GLN A 103 -12.69 5.24 -0.37
C GLN A 103 -12.14 4.27 0.68
N GLU A 104 -12.80 3.13 0.87
CA GLU A 104 -12.34 2.10 1.80
C GLU A 104 -10.97 1.54 1.40
N THR A 105 -10.67 1.45 0.10
CA THR A 105 -9.36 1.06 -0.41
C THR A 105 -8.28 2.05 0.03
N ILE A 106 -8.52 3.36 -0.15
CA ILE A 106 -7.56 4.39 0.27
C ILE A 106 -7.37 4.39 1.79
N ASP A 107 -8.46 4.28 2.56
CA ASP A 107 -8.40 4.22 4.02
C ASP A 107 -7.63 2.99 4.52
N TYR A 108 -7.82 1.84 3.86
CA TYR A 108 -7.08 0.62 4.15
C TYR A 108 -5.58 0.74 3.80
N ILE A 109 -5.25 1.37 2.67
CA ILE A 109 -3.86 1.67 2.30
C ILE A 109 -3.20 2.56 3.34
N ASN A 110 -3.85 3.65 3.75
CA ASN A 110 -3.33 4.58 4.74
C ASN A 110 -3.09 3.94 6.12
N SER A 111 -3.93 2.99 6.52
CA SER A 111 -3.85 2.36 7.84
C SER A 111 -2.86 1.20 7.90
N VAL A 112 -2.76 0.39 6.84
CA VAL A 112 -2.03 -0.89 6.88
C VAL A 112 -0.74 -0.89 6.07
N TRP A 113 -0.68 -0.16 4.96
CA TRP A 113 0.35 -0.41 3.95
C TRP A 113 1.28 0.79 3.70
N LEU A 114 0.76 2.01 3.78
CA LEU A 114 1.50 3.22 3.41
C LEU A 114 2.44 3.66 4.53
N ASP A 115 3.63 4.19 4.20
CA ASP A 115 4.53 4.88 5.14
C ASP A 115 3.73 5.80 6.09
N PRO A 116 3.84 5.64 7.42
CA PRO A 116 3.07 6.43 8.40
C PRO A 116 3.36 7.94 8.35
N SER A 117 4.45 8.35 7.71
CA SER A 117 4.82 9.75 7.50
C SER A 117 3.96 10.43 6.42
N TYR A 118 3.16 9.65 5.68
CA TYR A 118 2.35 10.11 4.56
C TYR A 118 0.89 9.70 4.72
N HIS A 119 0.03 10.40 3.98
CA HIS A 119 -1.38 10.07 3.88
C HIS A 119 -1.89 10.35 2.46
N LEU A 120 -2.71 9.44 1.94
CA LEU A 120 -3.43 9.61 0.68
C LEU A 120 -4.79 10.24 0.95
N TYR A 121 -5.14 11.30 0.22
CA TYR A 121 -6.43 11.96 0.30
C TYR A 121 -7.15 11.88 -1.04
N ILE A 122 -8.43 11.53 -1.00
CA ILE A 122 -9.34 11.60 -2.14
C ILE A 122 -9.83 13.05 -2.29
N ILE A 123 -9.78 13.57 -3.51
CA ILE A 123 -10.36 14.86 -3.89
C ILE A 123 -11.41 14.59 -4.98
N LYS A 124 -12.57 15.22 -4.83
CA LYS A 124 -13.73 15.13 -5.72
C LYS A 124 -13.97 16.47 -6.41
#